data_AF-B3JGS1-F1
#
_entry.id   AF-B3JGS1-F1
#
_cell.length_a   1.000
_cell.length_b   1.000
_cell.length_c   1.000
_cell.angle_alpha   90.00
_cell.angle_beta   90.00
_cell.angle_gamma   90.00
#
_symmetry.space_group_name_H-M   'P 1'
#
loop_
_entity.id
_entity.type
_entity.pdbx_description
1 polymer ?
#
loop_
_entity_poly.entity_id
_entity_poly.type
_entity_poly.pdbx_seq_one_letter_code
_entity_poly.pdbx_strand_id
1 'polypeptide(L)'
;MAIKLKRLWDNLDDEDNLVLLNRPRVSIEIDRYIWNIIEQNIVLPKKIMQSKSYDYTLVVSLSKYNPEKDQYFKFSPYNGFLKETILLSTKDFSTSHYSREDFVDGIKRQRWFSPEKFWINSGDKTALISACADNVTEKITPLEYADLLFDAFGAFLLYNFKKVKKTDLDTLKAKIDNNIVCGFPFPAPFSEQKYQGDDSYFRLTRLSNGIETVLIDIPNVEVFYKQHYKEK
;
A
#
# COMPACT_ATOMS: atom_id res chain seq x y z
N MET A 1 0.69 11.90 -20.34
CA MET A 1 -0.37 11.64 -19.37
C MET A 1 0.31 11.22 -18.09
N ALA A 2 0.10 11.92 -16.97
CA ALA A 2 0.77 11.61 -15.72
C ALA A 2 -0.12 10.70 -14.87
N ILE A 3 0.45 9.60 -14.36
CA ILE A 3 -0.26 8.68 -13.47
C ILE A 3 -0.43 9.37 -12.12
N LYS A 4 -1.66 9.39 -11.59
CA LYS A 4 -1.99 10.04 -10.33
C LYS A 4 -1.69 9.09 -9.17
N LEU A 5 -0.84 9.50 -8.24
CA LEU A 5 -0.55 8.77 -6.99
C LEU A 5 -1.36 9.35 -5.84
N LYS A 6 -1.94 8.48 -5.02
CA LYS A 6 -2.64 8.83 -3.78
C LYS A 6 -2.23 7.87 -2.66
N ARG A 7 -2.31 8.33 -1.41
CA ARG A 7 -2.12 7.49 -0.21
C ARG A 7 -3.43 7.38 0.56
N LEU A 8 -3.76 6.18 0.97
CA LEU A 8 -4.87 5.88 1.87
C LEU A 8 -4.30 5.31 3.17
N TRP A 9 -4.90 5.72 4.27
CA TRP A 9 -4.71 5.11 5.58
C TRP A 9 -6.07 4.96 6.21
N ASP A 10 -6.40 3.74 6.63
CA ASP A 10 -7.63 3.50 7.37
C ASP A 10 -7.46 4.03 8.79
N ASN A 11 -8.30 4.99 9.17
CA ASN A 11 -8.22 5.63 10.48
C ASN A 11 -8.61 4.69 11.63
N LEU A 12 -9.25 3.56 11.30
CA LEU A 12 -9.66 2.51 12.22
C LEU A 12 -9.00 1.18 11.85
N ASP A 13 -8.77 0.34 12.83
CA ASP A 13 -8.53 -1.09 12.58
C ASP A 13 -9.84 -1.87 12.42
N ASP A 14 -9.76 -3.17 12.15
CA ASP A 14 -10.95 -4.02 11.97
C ASP A 14 -11.81 -4.21 13.25
N GLU A 15 -11.37 -3.68 14.39
CA GLU A 15 -12.09 -3.67 15.67
C GLU A 15 -12.65 -2.28 16.01
N ASP A 16 -12.68 -1.36 15.04
CA ASP A 16 -13.10 0.02 15.18
C ASP A 16 -12.23 0.85 16.17
N ASN A 17 -11.00 0.40 16.48
CA ASN A 17 -10.08 1.19 17.28
C ASN A 17 -9.41 2.27 16.43
N LEU A 18 -9.28 3.48 16.97
CA LEU A 18 -8.59 4.57 16.27
C LEU A 18 -7.09 4.28 16.11
N VAL A 19 -6.64 4.15 14.86
CA VAL A 19 -5.24 3.93 14.48
C VAL A 19 -4.68 5.05 13.58
N LEU A 20 -5.40 6.15 13.41
CA LEU A 20 -4.98 7.36 12.67
C LEU A 20 -3.53 7.79 13.01
N LEU A 21 -3.15 7.76 14.28
CA LEU A 21 -1.83 8.20 14.72
C LEU A 21 -0.72 7.18 14.43
N ASN A 22 -1.06 5.93 14.11
CA ASN A 22 -0.09 4.87 13.80
C ASN A 22 0.37 4.90 12.34
N ARG A 23 -0.17 5.82 11.53
CA ARG A 23 0.17 5.94 10.11
C ARG A 23 1.66 6.28 9.90
N PRO A 24 2.30 5.76 8.85
CA PRO A 24 3.67 6.14 8.48
C PRO A 24 3.87 7.65 8.41
N ARG A 25 4.92 8.14 9.07
CA ARG A 25 5.27 9.58 9.10
C ARG A 25 6.36 9.89 8.10
N VAL A 26 6.18 9.45 6.86
CA VAL A 26 7.16 9.58 5.78
C VAL A 26 6.65 10.54 4.69
N SER A 27 7.57 11.24 4.03
CA SER A 27 7.22 12.21 2.99
C SER A 27 6.63 11.53 1.74
N ILE A 28 5.61 12.13 1.13
CA ILE A 28 4.99 11.73 -0.14
C ILE A 28 5.97 11.73 -1.31
N GLU A 29 7.08 12.45 -1.17
CA GLU A 29 8.12 12.47 -2.19
C GLU A 29 8.81 11.10 -2.35
N ILE A 30 8.77 10.23 -1.33
CA ILE A 30 9.23 8.84 -1.47
C ILE A 30 8.37 8.10 -2.49
N ASP A 31 7.04 8.23 -2.46
CA ASP A 31 6.14 7.56 -3.41
C ASP A 31 6.41 8.02 -4.82
N ARG A 32 6.57 9.34 -4.98
CA ARG A 32 6.86 9.96 -6.28
C ARG A 32 8.21 9.52 -6.81
N TYR A 33 9.23 9.47 -5.96
CA TYR A 33 10.57 9.03 -6.34
C TYR A 33 10.57 7.56 -6.78
N ILE A 34 10.02 6.67 -5.96
CA ILE A 34 9.92 5.25 -6.25
C ILE A 34 9.07 5.00 -7.51
N TRP A 35 7.92 5.65 -7.61
CA TRP A 35 7.08 5.53 -8.80
C TRP A 35 7.78 6.05 -10.05
N ASN A 36 8.45 7.20 -9.99
CA ASN A 36 9.15 7.76 -11.15
C ASN A 36 10.23 6.81 -11.66
N ILE A 37 11.01 6.17 -10.77
CA ILE A 37 11.99 5.16 -11.17
C ILE A 37 11.31 4.00 -11.92
N ILE A 38 10.21 3.48 -11.38
CA ILE A 38 9.42 2.42 -11.99
C ILE A 38 8.82 2.88 -13.33
N GLU A 39 8.31 4.09 -13.39
CA GLU A 39 7.64 4.65 -14.56
C GLU A 39 8.60 4.76 -15.73
N GLN A 40 9.77 5.37 -15.50
CA GLN A 40 10.78 5.59 -16.54
C GLN A 40 11.40 4.29 -17.05
N ASN A 41 11.57 3.28 -16.18
CA ASN A 41 12.33 2.07 -16.52
C ASN A 41 11.45 0.86 -16.88
N ILE A 42 10.20 0.82 -16.44
CA ILE A 42 9.29 -0.30 -16.65
C ILE A 42 8.05 0.12 -17.43
N VAL A 43 7.32 1.14 -16.94
CA VAL A 43 6.00 1.50 -17.47
C VAL A 43 6.11 2.08 -18.88
N LEU A 44 6.97 3.09 -19.05
CA LEU A 44 7.17 3.77 -20.32
C LEU A 44 7.75 2.83 -21.39
N PRO A 45 8.86 2.12 -21.14
CA PRO A 45 9.48 1.26 -22.16
C PRO A 45 8.60 0.07 -22.57
N LYS A 46 7.79 -0.48 -21.64
CA LYS A 46 6.91 -1.63 -21.93
C LYS A 46 5.56 -1.22 -22.52
N LYS A 47 5.31 0.08 -22.70
CA LYS A 47 4.06 0.62 -23.25
C LYS A 47 2.83 0.20 -22.46
N ILE A 48 2.95 0.16 -21.13
CA ILE A 48 1.85 -0.13 -20.21
C ILE A 48 1.37 1.17 -19.57
N MET A 49 0.10 1.23 -19.18
CA MET A 49 -0.53 2.41 -18.57
C MET A 49 -0.40 3.72 -19.38
N GLN A 50 -0.52 3.63 -20.70
CA GLN A 50 -0.37 4.77 -21.64
C GLN A 50 -1.62 4.99 -22.51
N SER A 51 -2.80 4.66 -21.99
CA SER A 51 -4.03 4.98 -22.68
C SER A 51 -4.12 6.48 -22.98
N LYS A 52 -4.74 6.85 -24.11
CA LYS A 52 -5.10 8.24 -24.41
C LYS A 52 -6.56 8.56 -24.04
N SER A 53 -7.34 7.55 -23.67
CA SER A 53 -8.79 7.68 -23.45
C SER A 53 -9.20 7.76 -21.98
N TYR A 54 -8.28 7.54 -21.06
CA TYR A 54 -8.55 7.58 -19.62
C TYR A 54 -7.24 7.75 -18.84
N ASP A 55 -7.30 8.38 -17.68
CA ASP A 55 -6.18 8.49 -16.76
C ASP A 55 -6.02 7.21 -15.91
N TYR A 56 -4.84 7.06 -15.29
CA TYR A 56 -4.60 6.06 -14.26
C TYR A 56 -4.42 6.72 -12.90
N THR A 57 -5.05 6.13 -11.89
CA THR A 57 -4.84 6.48 -10.48
C THR A 57 -4.36 5.24 -9.73
N LEU A 58 -3.25 5.37 -9.00
CA LEU A 58 -2.74 4.35 -8.10
C LEU A 58 -2.92 4.85 -6.67
N VAL A 59 -3.64 4.08 -5.87
CA VAL A 59 -3.89 4.38 -4.45
C VAL A 59 -3.06 3.42 -3.61
N VAL A 60 -2.06 3.93 -2.90
CA VAL A 60 -1.23 3.16 -1.98
C VAL A 60 -1.97 3.04 -0.65
N SER A 61 -2.22 1.81 -0.20
CA SER A 61 -2.78 1.54 1.12
C SER A 61 -1.90 0.52 1.84
N LEU A 62 -1.19 0.98 2.87
CA LEU A 62 -0.32 0.12 3.66
C LEU A 62 -0.91 -0.03 5.06
N SER A 63 -0.87 -1.23 5.60
CA SER A 63 -1.36 -1.53 6.95
C SER A 63 -0.33 -2.28 7.78
N LYS A 64 -0.51 -2.27 9.10
CA LYS A 64 0.28 -3.09 10.00
C LYS A 64 -0.15 -4.55 9.89
N TYR A 65 0.81 -5.45 9.70
CA TYR A 65 0.53 -6.88 9.63
C TYR A 65 -0.06 -7.39 10.96
N ASN A 66 -1.17 -8.12 10.86
CA ASN A 66 -1.81 -8.81 11.96
C ASN A 66 -1.99 -10.30 11.60
N PRO A 67 -1.20 -11.23 12.16
CA PRO A 67 -1.25 -12.64 11.80
C PRO A 67 -2.56 -13.35 12.15
N GLU A 68 -3.44 -12.75 12.95
CA GLU A 68 -4.77 -13.30 13.25
C GLU A 68 -5.79 -12.94 12.16
N LYS A 69 -5.65 -11.76 11.54
CA LYS A 69 -6.59 -11.23 10.53
C LYS A 69 -6.07 -11.45 9.10
N ASP A 70 -4.77 -11.26 8.90
CA ASP A 70 -4.09 -11.38 7.62
C ASP A 70 -3.74 -12.84 7.28
N GLN A 71 -4.78 -13.64 7.03
CA GLN A 71 -4.65 -15.07 6.81
C GLN A 71 -4.50 -15.47 5.34
N TYR A 72 -4.98 -14.66 4.39
CA TYR A 72 -5.15 -15.08 3.01
C TYR A 72 -4.56 -14.11 2.00
N PHE A 73 -3.79 -14.64 1.05
CA PHE A 73 -3.08 -13.83 0.06
C PHE A 73 -3.11 -14.48 -1.32
N LYS A 74 -3.06 -13.63 -2.35
CA LYS A 74 -2.91 -14.09 -3.74
C LYS A 74 -1.50 -14.62 -3.96
N PHE A 75 -1.38 -15.58 -4.88
CA PHE A 75 -0.07 -15.99 -5.36
C PHE A 75 0.63 -14.81 -6.05
N SER A 76 1.83 -14.50 -5.58
CA SER A 76 2.68 -13.44 -6.13
C SER A 76 4.13 -13.83 -5.91
N PRO A 77 5.04 -13.58 -6.86
CA PRO A 77 6.48 -13.75 -6.64
C PRO A 77 7.02 -12.97 -5.43
N TYR A 78 6.32 -11.92 -4.99
CA TYR A 78 6.66 -11.18 -3.78
C TYR A 78 6.12 -11.81 -2.49
N ASN A 79 5.06 -12.65 -2.56
CA ASN A 79 4.52 -13.40 -1.44
C ASN A 79 5.22 -14.77 -1.22
N GLY A 80 6.18 -15.12 -2.08
CA GLY A 80 6.92 -16.37 -2.01
C GLY A 80 6.26 -17.49 -2.80
N PHE A 81 6.87 -18.67 -2.73
CA PHE A 81 6.37 -19.86 -3.42
C PHE A 81 5.33 -20.58 -2.59
N LEU A 82 4.33 -21.14 -3.26
CA LEU A 82 3.41 -22.10 -2.64
C LEU A 82 4.15 -23.43 -2.39
N LYS A 83 3.74 -24.14 -1.33
CA LYS A 83 4.18 -25.51 -1.07
C LYS A 83 3.79 -26.41 -2.25
N GLU A 84 4.61 -27.41 -2.53
CA GLU A 84 4.44 -28.31 -3.67
C GLU A 84 3.06 -29.00 -3.70
N THR A 85 2.55 -29.41 -2.54
CA THR A 85 1.22 -30.01 -2.39
C THR A 85 0.09 -29.09 -2.87
N ILE A 86 0.25 -27.78 -2.69
CA ILE A 86 -0.71 -26.76 -3.12
C ILE A 86 -0.57 -26.46 -4.61
N LEU A 87 0.68 -26.42 -5.12
CA LEU A 87 0.96 -26.28 -6.54
C LEU A 87 0.32 -27.40 -7.37
N LEU A 88 0.44 -28.65 -6.91
CA LEU A 88 -0.08 -29.83 -7.61
C LEU A 88 -1.62 -29.93 -7.58
N SER A 89 -2.28 -29.31 -6.60
CA SER A 89 -3.74 -29.31 -6.46
C SER A 89 -4.43 -28.10 -7.09
N THR A 90 -3.68 -27.05 -7.42
CA THR A 90 -4.21 -25.83 -8.03
C THR A 90 -4.33 -25.95 -9.54
N LYS A 91 -5.52 -25.63 -10.08
CA LYS A 91 -5.76 -25.55 -11.54
C LYS A 91 -5.65 -24.13 -12.09
N ASP A 92 -5.90 -23.10 -11.28
CA ASP A 92 -5.76 -21.69 -11.64
C ASP A 92 -5.18 -20.86 -10.48
N PHE A 93 -4.03 -20.25 -10.73
CA PHE A 93 -3.30 -19.41 -9.77
C PHE A 93 -3.72 -17.94 -9.79
N SER A 94 -4.47 -17.50 -10.81
CA SER A 94 -4.64 -16.07 -11.13
C SER A 94 -5.70 -15.36 -10.30
N THR A 95 -6.62 -16.11 -9.67
CA THR A 95 -7.75 -15.58 -8.89
C THR A 95 -7.86 -16.15 -7.47
N SER A 96 -7.07 -17.17 -7.16
CA SER A 96 -7.17 -17.90 -5.89
C SER A 96 -6.43 -17.16 -4.78
N HIS A 97 -7.05 -17.14 -3.60
CA HIS A 97 -6.38 -16.77 -2.35
C HIS A 97 -5.93 -18.04 -1.64
N TYR A 98 -4.75 -18.00 -1.06
CA TYR A 98 -4.13 -19.09 -0.33
C TYR A 98 -3.93 -18.68 1.11
N SER A 99 -4.07 -19.63 2.03
CA SER A 99 -3.69 -19.39 3.41
C SER A 99 -2.21 -19.02 3.47
N ARG A 100 -1.80 -18.15 4.39
CA ARG A 100 -0.38 -17.90 4.66
C ARG A 100 0.39 -19.19 4.95
N GLU A 101 -0.28 -20.20 5.50
CA GLU A 101 0.29 -21.54 5.74
C GLU A 101 0.62 -22.31 4.45
N ASP A 102 -0.01 -21.96 3.33
CA ASP A 102 0.22 -22.63 2.05
C ASP A 102 1.54 -22.18 1.39
N PHE A 103 2.11 -21.07 1.83
CA PHE A 103 3.39 -20.55 1.34
C PHE A 103 4.57 -21.17 2.08
N VAL A 104 5.69 -21.33 1.38
CA VAL A 104 6.97 -21.65 1.99
C VAL A 104 7.35 -20.55 2.98
N ASP A 105 7.62 -20.93 4.23
CA ASP A 105 7.90 -20.04 5.37
C ASP A 105 6.80 -19.00 5.68
N GLY A 106 5.58 -19.16 5.14
CA GLY A 106 4.54 -18.15 5.26
C GLY A 106 4.12 -17.85 6.72
N ILE A 107 4.21 -18.83 7.63
CA ILE A 107 3.96 -18.58 9.07
C ILE A 107 4.93 -17.57 9.68
N LYS A 108 6.19 -17.53 9.23
CA LYS A 108 7.23 -16.62 9.75
C LYS A 108 7.23 -15.27 9.04
N ARG A 109 6.56 -15.19 7.89
CA ARG A 109 6.53 -13.99 7.05
C ARG A 109 5.61 -12.95 7.67
N GLN A 110 6.16 -11.76 7.82
CA GLN A 110 5.48 -10.62 8.41
C GLN A 110 5.21 -9.50 7.41
N ARG A 111 5.41 -9.76 6.12
CA ARG A 111 5.19 -8.82 5.02
C ARG A 111 4.47 -9.52 3.87
N TRP A 112 3.36 -8.96 3.44
CA TRP A 112 2.51 -9.53 2.40
C TRP A 112 1.93 -8.47 1.48
N PHE A 113 1.63 -8.88 0.25
CA PHE A 113 1.12 -8.02 -0.80
C PHE A 113 -0.21 -8.55 -1.33
N SER A 114 -1.16 -7.64 -1.53
CA SER A 114 -2.50 -7.97 -2.03
C SER A 114 -2.72 -7.21 -3.34
N PRO A 115 -2.12 -7.67 -4.46
CA PRO A 115 -2.25 -6.98 -5.73
C PRO A 115 -3.68 -7.08 -6.26
N GLU A 116 -4.22 -5.96 -6.70
CA GLU A 116 -5.57 -5.88 -7.26
C GLU A 116 -5.59 -5.54 -8.75
N LYS A 117 -6.68 -5.93 -9.41
CA LYS A 117 -6.94 -5.48 -10.79
C LYS A 117 -7.39 -4.03 -10.78
N PHE A 118 -7.20 -3.35 -11.92
CA PHE A 118 -7.84 -2.06 -12.13
C PHE A 118 -9.38 -2.19 -12.09
N TRP A 119 -10.03 -1.22 -11.47
CA TRP A 119 -11.45 -0.95 -11.65
C TRP A 119 -11.65 0.41 -12.33
N ILE A 120 -12.87 0.63 -12.83
CA ILE A 120 -13.26 1.90 -13.44
C ILE A 120 -13.84 2.80 -12.36
N ASN A 121 -13.31 4.01 -12.24
CA ASN A 121 -13.84 5.05 -11.39
C ASN A 121 -14.03 6.32 -12.21
N SER A 122 -15.29 6.71 -12.44
CA SER A 122 -15.63 7.92 -13.21
C SER A 122 -14.99 7.99 -14.60
N GLY A 123 -14.83 6.84 -15.27
CA GLY A 123 -14.20 6.73 -16.59
C GLY A 123 -12.69 6.49 -16.58
N ASP A 124 -12.03 6.76 -15.44
CA ASP A 124 -10.60 6.50 -15.25
C ASP A 124 -10.32 5.10 -14.70
N LYS A 125 -9.09 4.60 -14.89
CA LYS A 125 -8.65 3.34 -14.28
C LYS A 125 -7.99 3.60 -12.94
N THR A 126 -8.55 3.02 -11.89
CA THR A 126 -7.98 3.07 -10.55
C THR A 126 -7.51 1.70 -10.12
N ALA A 127 -6.38 1.63 -9.40
CA ALA A 127 -5.92 0.41 -8.75
C ALA A 127 -5.49 0.70 -7.31
N LEU A 128 -5.69 -0.29 -6.45
CA LEU A 128 -5.25 -0.29 -5.07
C LEU A 128 -3.93 -1.06 -5.01
N ILE A 129 -2.93 -0.41 -4.42
CA ILE A 129 -1.60 -0.95 -4.18
C ILE A 129 -1.53 -1.26 -2.69
N SER A 130 -1.92 -2.49 -2.34
CA SER A 130 -2.04 -2.92 -0.95
C SER A 130 -0.88 -3.81 -0.50
N ALA A 131 -0.35 -3.50 0.68
CA ALA A 131 0.56 -4.37 1.39
C ALA A 131 0.38 -4.23 2.89
N CYS A 132 0.64 -5.30 3.63
CA CYS A 132 0.76 -5.24 5.08
C CYS A 132 2.17 -5.66 5.51
N ALA A 133 2.73 -4.99 6.51
CA ALA A 133 3.97 -5.40 7.14
C ALA A 133 4.00 -5.06 8.63
N ASP A 134 4.74 -5.84 9.43
CA ASP A 134 4.89 -5.64 10.88
C ASP A 134 5.45 -4.26 11.24
N ASN A 135 6.37 -3.77 10.43
CA ASN A 135 7.06 -2.50 10.64
C ASN A 135 6.28 -1.27 10.13
N VAL A 136 5.11 -1.46 9.51
CA VAL A 136 4.21 -0.33 9.13
C VAL A 136 3.63 0.29 10.38
N THR A 137 4.27 1.37 10.80
CA THR A 137 3.98 2.16 12.01
C THR A 137 4.35 3.60 11.77
N GLU A 138 4.08 4.48 12.74
CA GLU A 138 4.49 5.88 12.73
C GLU A 138 6.02 6.08 12.73
N LYS A 139 6.76 4.99 12.97
CA LYS A 139 8.22 4.95 13.08
C LYS A 139 8.91 4.26 11.90
N ILE A 140 8.17 3.74 10.92
CA ILE A 140 8.79 3.13 9.73
C ILE A 140 9.75 4.12 9.08
N THR A 141 11.00 3.72 8.90
CA THR A 141 12.01 4.61 8.34
C THR A 141 11.75 4.87 6.85
N PRO A 142 12.27 5.97 6.28
CA PRO A 142 12.18 6.23 4.84
C PRO A 142 12.65 5.06 3.97
N LEU A 143 13.74 4.39 4.37
CA LEU A 143 14.29 3.24 3.63
C LEU A 143 13.37 2.02 3.70
N GLU A 144 12.89 1.65 4.89
CA GLU A 144 11.97 0.52 5.06
C GLU A 144 10.66 0.74 4.31
N TYR A 145 10.14 1.98 4.35
CA TYR A 145 8.94 2.35 3.62
C TYR A 145 9.16 2.30 2.10
N ALA A 146 10.27 2.87 1.61
CA ALA A 146 10.60 2.83 0.18
C ALA A 146 10.77 1.39 -0.34
N ASP A 147 11.41 0.54 0.45
CA ASP A 147 11.61 -0.88 0.16
C ASP A 147 10.27 -1.64 0.07
N LEU A 148 9.39 -1.46 1.06
CA LEU A 148 8.04 -2.04 1.08
C LEU A 148 7.19 -1.53 -0.09
N LEU A 149 7.22 -0.22 -0.34
CA LEU A 149 6.45 0.43 -1.39
C LEU A 149 6.88 -0.06 -2.78
N PHE A 150 8.17 -0.18 -3.02
CA PHE A 150 8.68 -0.70 -4.30
C PHE A 150 8.17 -2.12 -4.55
N ASP A 151 8.22 -2.99 -3.53
CA ASP A 151 7.73 -4.36 -3.65
C ASP A 151 6.21 -4.41 -3.87
N ALA A 152 5.45 -3.50 -3.24
CA ALA A 152 4.00 -3.40 -3.45
C ALA A 152 3.66 -3.02 -4.90
N PHE A 153 4.36 -2.02 -5.47
CA PHE A 153 4.22 -1.71 -6.90
C PHE A 153 4.68 -2.88 -7.78
N GLY A 154 5.76 -3.55 -7.42
CA GLY A 154 6.26 -4.72 -8.15
C GLY A 154 5.24 -5.85 -8.20
N ALA A 155 4.63 -6.20 -7.06
CA ALA A 155 3.57 -7.20 -6.97
C ALA A 155 2.37 -6.82 -7.85
N PHE A 156 1.93 -5.57 -7.78
CA PHE A 156 0.86 -5.04 -8.61
C PHE A 156 1.16 -5.13 -10.12
N LEU A 157 2.37 -4.73 -10.53
CA LEU A 157 2.77 -4.73 -11.94
C LEU A 157 2.85 -6.14 -12.52
N LEU A 158 3.41 -7.10 -11.77
CA LEU A 158 3.47 -8.50 -12.18
C LEU A 158 2.08 -9.10 -12.31
N TYR A 159 1.17 -8.75 -11.39
CA TYR A 159 -0.20 -9.23 -11.41
C TYR A 159 -0.99 -8.72 -12.63
N ASN A 160 -0.79 -7.45 -13.01
CA ASN A 160 -1.58 -6.82 -14.07
C ASN A 160 -0.97 -6.90 -15.47
N PHE A 161 0.35 -7.09 -15.60
CA PHE A 161 1.04 -6.95 -16.88
C PHE A 161 2.00 -8.10 -17.18
N LYS A 162 1.58 -8.98 -18.09
CA LYS A 162 2.40 -10.12 -18.59
C LYS A 162 3.78 -9.72 -19.17
N LYS A 163 3.96 -8.46 -19.56
CA LYS A 163 5.23 -7.93 -20.10
C LYS A 163 6.26 -7.58 -19.03
N VAL A 164 5.85 -7.49 -17.76
CA VAL A 164 6.72 -7.17 -16.63
C VAL A 164 7.31 -8.46 -16.08
N LYS A 165 8.61 -8.46 -15.79
CA LYS A 165 9.33 -9.60 -15.22
C LYS A 165 9.90 -9.22 -13.86
N LYS A 166 9.89 -10.16 -12.92
CA LYS A 166 10.44 -9.96 -11.57
C LYS A 166 11.92 -9.58 -11.61
N THR A 167 12.68 -10.18 -12.53
CA THR A 167 14.11 -9.89 -12.74
C THR A 167 14.38 -8.43 -13.13
N ASP A 168 13.49 -7.82 -13.93
CA ASP A 168 13.62 -6.42 -14.34
C ASP A 168 13.41 -5.50 -13.13
N LEU A 169 12.42 -5.83 -12.29
CA LEU A 169 12.12 -5.10 -11.05
C LEU A 169 13.24 -5.24 -10.02
N ASP A 170 13.84 -6.43 -9.88
CA ASP A 170 14.95 -6.66 -8.94
C ASP A 170 16.21 -5.88 -9.33
N THR A 171 16.52 -5.87 -10.62
CA THR A 171 17.62 -5.05 -11.16
C THR A 171 17.35 -3.56 -10.95
N LEU A 172 16.10 -3.13 -11.06
CA LEU A 172 15.72 -1.74 -10.87
C LEU A 172 15.75 -1.33 -9.40
N LYS A 173 15.29 -2.19 -8.48
CA LYS A 173 15.29 -1.93 -7.03
C LYS A 173 16.71 -1.65 -6.53
N ALA A 174 17.69 -2.38 -7.03
CA ALA A 174 19.11 -2.17 -6.70
C ALA A 174 19.67 -0.79 -7.15
N LYS A 175 18.96 -0.04 -7.99
CA LYS A 175 19.34 1.30 -8.46
C LYS A 175 18.70 2.44 -7.66
N ILE A 176 17.88 2.13 -6.66
CA ILE A 176 17.32 3.13 -5.75
C ILE A 176 18.48 3.80 -5.01
N ASP A 177 18.54 5.13 -5.07
CA ASP A 177 19.53 5.90 -4.33
C ASP A 177 19.04 6.12 -2.90
N ASN A 178 19.61 5.35 -1.98
CA ASN A 178 19.30 5.43 -0.56
C ASN A 178 19.59 6.83 0.03
N ASN A 179 20.53 7.60 -0.53
CA ASN A 179 20.80 8.96 -0.05
C ASN A 179 19.64 9.90 -0.39
N ILE A 180 19.02 9.75 -1.56
CA ILE A 180 17.83 10.53 -1.92
C ILE A 180 16.68 10.16 -0.99
N VAL A 181 16.43 8.87 -0.78
CA VAL A 181 15.34 8.39 0.10
C VAL A 181 15.53 8.89 1.54
N CYS A 182 16.74 8.79 2.09
CA CYS A 182 17.06 9.29 3.43
C CYS A 182 17.10 10.82 3.52
N GLY A 183 17.23 11.53 2.40
CA GLY A 183 17.25 12.99 2.35
C GLY A 183 15.87 13.62 2.54
N PHE A 184 14.79 12.85 2.37
CA PHE A 184 13.44 13.35 2.64
C PHE A 184 13.19 13.52 4.14
N PRO A 185 12.36 14.49 4.57
CA PRO A 185 12.08 14.73 5.97
C PRO A 185 11.54 13.50 6.70
N PHE A 186 12.09 13.23 7.88
CA PHE A 186 11.62 12.16 8.77
C PHE A 186 11.80 12.53 10.26
N PRO A 187 10.73 12.45 11.08
CA PRO A 187 9.35 12.29 10.68
C PRO A 187 8.91 13.44 9.77
N ALA A 188 8.20 13.14 8.69
CA ALA A 188 7.71 14.15 7.76
C ALA A 188 6.63 15.02 8.44
N PRO A 189 6.61 16.34 8.18
CA PRO A 189 5.53 17.21 8.64
C PRO A 189 4.20 16.76 8.03
N PHE A 190 3.08 17.08 8.68
CA PHE A 190 1.75 16.60 8.26
C PHE A 190 1.46 16.92 6.79
N SER A 191 1.80 18.14 6.35
CA SER A 191 1.60 18.62 4.97
C SER A 191 2.39 17.83 3.92
N GLU A 192 3.45 17.12 4.31
CA GLU A 192 4.24 16.27 3.43
C GLU A 192 3.81 14.81 3.44
N GLN A 193 2.98 14.37 4.39
CA GLN A 193 2.49 12.99 4.42
C GLN A 193 1.40 12.73 3.36
N LYS A 194 0.47 13.68 3.20
CA LYS A 194 -0.58 13.72 2.15
C LYS A 194 -1.43 12.44 2.04
N TYR A 195 -2.04 12.04 3.15
CA TYR A 195 -3.06 10.98 3.14
C TYR A 195 -4.42 11.52 2.70
N GLN A 196 -5.21 10.67 2.04
CA GLN A 196 -6.59 10.99 1.74
C GLN A 196 -7.38 11.18 3.04
N GLY A 197 -8.17 12.26 3.11
CA GLY A 197 -8.94 12.60 4.30
C GLY A 197 -8.16 13.40 5.36
N ASP A 198 -6.95 13.87 5.05
CA ASP A 198 -6.19 14.74 5.97
C ASP A 198 -6.94 16.02 6.35
N ASP A 199 -7.80 16.52 5.46
CA ASP A 199 -8.63 17.72 5.64
C ASP A 199 -10.09 17.40 6.01
N SER A 200 -10.42 16.13 6.26
CA SER A 200 -11.81 15.71 6.45
C SER A 200 -12.28 15.76 7.90
N TYR A 201 -13.61 15.77 8.03
CA TYR A 201 -14.31 15.42 9.26
C TYR A 201 -14.38 13.89 9.38
N PHE A 202 -13.99 13.34 10.52
CA PHE A 202 -14.06 11.91 10.79
C PHE A 202 -14.94 11.63 12.00
N ARG A 203 -16.02 10.87 11.82
CA ARG A 203 -16.96 10.50 12.86
C ARG A 203 -17.29 9.01 12.78
N LEU A 204 -17.19 8.32 13.92
CA LEU A 204 -17.66 6.95 14.07
C LEU A 204 -18.88 6.94 14.98
N THR A 205 -19.98 6.36 14.50
CA THR A 205 -21.20 6.16 15.29
C THR A 205 -21.61 4.69 15.31
N ARG A 206 -22.25 4.28 16.39
CA ARG A 206 -22.81 2.94 16.56
C ARG A 206 -24.30 3.04 16.80
N LEU A 207 -25.08 2.37 15.97
CA LEU A 207 -26.52 2.25 16.14
C LEU A 207 -26.82 1.01 16.99
N SER A 208 -27.49 1.19 18.14
CA SER A 208 -27.94 0.08 18.99
C SER A 208 -29.36 0.36 19.48
N ASN A 209 -30.27 -0.58 19.26
CA ASN A 209 -31.70 -0.44 19.63
C ASN A 209 -32.36 0.85 19.12
N GLY A 210 -31.97 1.31 17.92
CA GLY A 210 -32.47 2.56 17.33
C GLY A 210 -31.87 3.84 17.90
N ILE A 211 -30.93 3.75 18.84
CA ILE A 211 -30.20 4.89 19.42
C ILE A 211 -28.82 4.97 18.76
N GLU A 212 -28.51 6.11 18.18
CA GLU A 212 -27.18 6.40 17.63
C GLU A 212 -26.28 6.96 18.72
N THR A 213 -25.18 6.26 19.01
CA THR A 213 -24.14 6.72 19.93
C THR A 213 -22.90 7.14 19.15
N VAL A 214 -22.39 8.34 19.42
CA VAL A 214 -21.10 8.79 18.87
C VAL A 214 -19.96 8.15 19.66
N LEU A 215 -19.10 7.41 18.97
CA LEU A 215 -17.93 6.75 19.57
C LEU A 215 -16.67 7.59 19.39
N ILE A 216 -16.47 8.15 18.20
CA ILE A 216 -15.34 9.02 17.85
C ILE A 216 -15.88 10.22 17.09
N ASP A 217 -15.39 11.41 17.44
CA ASP A 217 -15.74 12.67 16.79
C ASP A 217 -14.47 13.52 16.60
N ILE A 218 -13.95 13.56 15.37
CA ILE A 218 -12.75 14.31 14.99
C ILE A 218 -13.18 15.36 13.94
N PRO A 219 -13.48 16.60 14.37
CA PRO A 219 -13.93 17.69 13.50
C PRO A 219 -12.99 17.97 12.31
N ASN A 220 -11.69 17.82 12.52
CA ASN A 220 -10.67 18.03 11.51
C ASN A 220 -9.45 17.14 11.82
N VAL A 221 -9.11 16.25 10.89
CA VAL A 221 -8.03 15.26 11.04
C VAL A 221 -6.67 15.92 11.22
N GLU A 222 -6.34 16.96 10.45
CA GLU A 222 -5.09 17.72 10.59
C GLU A 222 -4.90 18.32 11.98
N VAL A 223 -5.92 19.03 12.47
CA VAL A 223 -5.88 19.68 13.79
C VAL A 223 -5.70 18.63 14.88
N PHE A 224 -6.47 17.54 14.82
CA PHE A 224 -6.34 16.44 15.77
C PHE A 224 -4.94 15.83 15.73
N TYR A 225 -4.41 15.55 14.55
CA TYR A 225 -3.07 14.97 14.39
C TYR A 225 -1.99 15.87 14.99
N LYS A 226 -2.01 17.17 14.67
CA LYS A 226 -1.02 18.15 15.13
C LYS A 226 -1.04 18.38 16.65
N GLN A 227 -2.15 18.12 17.32
CA GLN A 227 -2.21 18.14 18.79
C GLN A 227 -1.41 16.98 19.42
N HIS A 228 -1.31 15.84 18.73
CA HIS A 228 -0.61 14.65 19.23
C HIS A 228 0.88 14.64 18.86
N TYR A 229 1.21 15.11 17.65
CA TYR A 229 2.58 15.23 17.19
C TYR A 229 3.00 16.70 17.09
N LYS A 230 3.82 17.16 18.04
CA LYS A 230 4.49 18.45 17.91
C LYS A 230 5.42 18.40 16.70
N GLU A 231 5.10 19.18 15.68
CA GLU A 231 6.02 19.43 14.56
C GLU A 231 7.24 20.19 15.12
N LYS A 232 8.44 19.72 14.80
CA LYS A 232 9.70 20.37 15.19
C LYS A 232 10.15 21.32 14.11
#